data_AF-A0A6C0DVV9-F1
#
_entry.id   AF-A0A6C0DVV9-F1
#
_cell.length_a   1.000
_cell.length_b   1.000
_cell.length_c   1.000
_cell.angle_alpha   90.00
_cell.angle_beta   90.00
_cell.angle_gamma   90.00
#
_symmetry.space_group_name_H-M   'P 1'
#
loop_
_entity.id
_entity.type
_entity.pdbx_description
1 polymer ?
#
loop_
_entity_poly.entity_id
_entity_poly.type
_entity_poly.pdbx_seq_one_letter_code
_entity_poly.pdbx_strand_id
1 'polypeptide(L)'
;MNKHIIINNIKNYKNYIESYDSSYNSNNKQEQKKSYIELTEKSINSNANMGFNILDYYDNYDKQLASINNIYKQLVYENQDNSYNQVIYEKQYFLQALKIKHTSYKQQDKKKTYDDYNNFITLENIIEKLVSSSMMCYYCNNKTLILFKNAREQTQWTLDRLNNYDEHSNINTIICCLKCNLQRRRKNSAKFKFSKQLENKLILLKKIE
;
A
#
# COMPACT_ATOMS: atom_id res chain seq x y z
N MET A 1 8.36 17.27 -25.61
CA MET A 1 7.77 16.10 -24.92
C MET A 1 6.30 15.98 -25.30
N ASN A 2 5.90 14.89 -25.96
CA ASN A 2 4.60 14.80 -26.65
C ASN A 2 3.42 14.70 -25.67
N LYS A 3 2.68 15.81 -25.48
CA LYS A 3 1.44 15.88 -24.66
C LYS A 3 0.45 14.75 -24.95
N HIS A 4 0.44 14.22 -26.18
CA HIS A 4 -0.43 13.12 -26.60
C HIS A 4 -0.19 11.80 -25.85
N ILE A 5 1.05 11.48 -25.46
CA ILE A 5 1.37 10.20 -24.80
C ILE A 5 0.83 10.19 -23.36
N ILE A 6 0.97 11.32 -22.66
CA ILE A 6 0.46 11.49 -21.29
C ILE A 6 -1.08 11.39 -21.28
N ILE A 7 -1.74 12.01 -22.26
CA ILE A 7 -3.21 12.01 -22.36
C ILE A 7 -3.75 10.60 -22.61
N ASN A 8 -3.07 9.77 -23.39
CA ASN A 8 -3.53 8.41 -23.69
C ASN A 8 -3.43 7.47 -22.47
N ASN A 9 -2.37 7.60 -21.66
CA ASN A 9 -2.25 6.85 -20.41
C ASN A 9 -3.30 7.27 -19.37
N ILE A 10 -3.63 8.57 -19.31
CA ILE A 10 -4.71 9.09 -18.45
C ILE A 10 -6.09 8.60 -18.92
N LYS A 11 -6.35 8.54 -20.23
CA LYS A 11 -7.62 8.03 -20.79
C LYS A 11 -7.80 6.53 -20.52
N ASN A 12 -6.78 5.73 -20.75
CA ASN A 12 -6.81 4.30 -20.46
C ASN A 12 -7.03 4.03 -18.96
N TYR A 13 -6.50 4.91 -18.10
CA TYR A 13 -6.69 4.81 -16.66
C TYR A 13 -8.09 5.24 -16.19
N LYS A 14 -8.69 6.29 -16.77
CA LYS A 14 -10.09 6.66 -16.49
C LYS A 14 -11.05 5.53 -16.84
N ASN A 15 -10.87 4.92 -18.00
CA ASN A 15 -11.66 3.76 -18.43
C ASN A 15 -11.51 2.57 -17.48
N TYR A 16 -10.32 2.38 -16.88
CA TYR A 16 -10.09 1.35 -15.88
C TYR A 16 -10.85 1.63 -14.57
N ILE A 17 -10.80 2.86 -14.04
CA ILE A 17 -11.56 3.24 -12.84
C ILE A 17 -13.06 3.03 -13.07
N GLU A 18 -13.58 3.47 -14.21
CA GLU A 18 -15.00 3.29 -14.58
C GLU A 18 -15.39 1.80 -14.73
N SER A 19 -14.48 0.95 -15.22
CA SER A 19 -14.68 -0.51 -15.26
C SER A 19 -14.62 -1.17 -13.87
N TYR A 20 -13.86 -0.59 -12.94
CA TYR A 20 -13.72 -1.10 -11.58
C TYR A 20 -14.94 -0.75 -10.73
N ASP A 21 -15.44 0.49 -10.86
CA ASP A 21 -16.64 0.98 -10.17
C ASP A 21 -17.91 0.23 -10.62
N SER A 22 -17.99 -0.21 -11.88
CA SER A 22 -19.11 -1.01 -12.40
C SER A 22 -19.09 -2.49 -12.00
N SER A 23 -17.95 -3.01 -11.51
CA SER A 23 -17.78 -4.42 -11.12
C SER A 23 -18.11 -4.73 -9.66
N TYR A 24 -18.47 -3.72 -8.85
CA TYR A 24 -18.86 -3.91 -7.45
C TYR A 24 -20.33 -4.33 -7.32
N ASN A 25 -20.74 -5.34 -8.08
CA ASN A 25 -21.95 -6.12 -7.81
C ASN A 25 -21.55 -7.54 -7.42
N SER A 26 -22.15 -7.98 -6.33
CA SER A 26 -22.00 -9.28 -5.69
C SER A 26 -21.99 -10.45 -6.68
N ASN A 27 -20.95 -11.29 -6.64
CA ASN A 27 -21.09 -12.75 -6.56
C ASN A 27 -19.75 -13.48 -6.36
N ASN A 28 -19.80 -14.53 -5.53
CA ASN A 28 -18.71 -15.45 -5.23
C ASN A 28 -18.27 -16.23 -6.48
N LYS A 29 -17.01 -16.09 -6.89
CA LYS A 29 -16.22 -17.10 -7.62
C LYS A 29 -14.74 -16.87 -7.35
N GLN A 30 -14.02 -17.93 -7.02
CA GLN A 30 -12.55 -17.95 -6.97
C GLN A 30 -12.01 -17.77 -8.39
N GLU A 31 -12.07 -16.57 -8.94
CA GLU A 31 -11.35 -16.23 -10.16
C GLU A 31 -9.95 -15.74 -9.80
N GLN A 32 -8.94 -16.33 -10.45
CA GLN A 32 -7.55 -15.92 -10.37
C GLN A 32 -7.44 -14.44 -10.79
N LYS A 33 -7.48 -13.53 -9.82
CA LYS A 33 -7.30 -12.10 -10.08
C LYS A 33 -5.85 -11.86 -10.48
N LYS A 34 -5.69 -11.41 -11.72
CA LYS A 34 -4.43 -11.11 -12.39
C LYS A 34 -3.47 -10.31 -11.50
N SER A 35 -2.19 -10.68 -11.59
CA SER A 35 -1.05 -9.98 -11.02
C SER A 35 -0.98 -8.53 -11.53
N TYR A 36 -0.57 -7.57 -10.69
CA TYR A 36 -0.34 -6.18 -11.10
C TYR A 36 0.65 -6.11 -12.28
N ILE A 37 1.54 -7.11 -12.41
CA ILE A 37 2.51 -7.25 -13.49
C ILE A 37 1.86 -7.44 -14.85
N GLU A 38 0.78 -8.23 -14.97
CA GLU A 38 0.11 -8.45 -16.28
C GLU A 38 -0.51 -7.16 -16.86
N LEU A 39 -0.88 -6.21 -15.98
CA LEU A 39 -1.36 -4.88 -16.39
C LEU A 39 -0.19 -3.95 -16.76
N THR A 40 0.99 -4.18 -16.18
CA THR A 40 2.18 -3.35 -16.41
C THR A 40 2.93 -3.78 -17.68
N GLU A 41 3.03 -5.08 -17.97
CA GLU A 41 3.72 -5.63 -19.15
C GLU A 41 3.13 -5.11 -20.48
N LYS A 42 1.81 -4.92 -20.57
CA LYS A 42 1.17 -4.32 -21.75
C LYS A 42 1.57 -2.86 -22.00
N SER A 43 2.00 -2.14 -20.96
CA SER A 43 2.42 -0.73 -21.05
C SER A 43 3.93 -0.57 -21.24
N ILE A 44 4.74 -1.46 -20.64
CA ILE A 44 6.21 -1.41 -20.67
C ILE A 44 6.77 -1.68 -22.08
N ASN A 45 6.10 -2.52 -22.89
CA ASN A 45 6.55 -2.85 -24.24
C ASN A 45 6.47 -1.71 -25.28
N SER A 46 6.06 -0.50 -24.89
CA SER A 46 5.94 0.66 -25.80
C SER A 46 7.01 1.73 -25.65
N ASN A 47 7.86 1.69 -24.61
CA ASN A 47 8.91 2.71 -24.40
C ASN A 47 10.16 2.10 -23.76
N ALA A 48 10.90 1.30 -24.52
CA ALA A 48 12.29 0.99 -24.20
C ALA A 48 13.17 2.21 -24.52
N ASN A 49 13.18 3.20 -23.63
CA ASN A 49 14.21 4.24 -23.59
C ASN A 49 14.37 4.76 -22.16
N MET A 50 15.61 4.70 -21.67
CA MET A 50 16.10 4.92 -20.30
C MET A 50 15.99 3.69 -19.39
N GLY A 51 17.13 3.25 -18.83
CA GLY A 51 17.35 2.02 -18.05
C GLY A 51 16.62 1.94 -16.69
N PHE A 52 15.38 2.39 -16.62
CA PHE A 52 14.49 2.21 -15.48
C PHE A 52 13.54 1.04 -15.75
N ASN A 53 13.69 -0.04 -14.97
CA ASN A 53 12.80 -1.19 -15.02
C ASN A 53 12.00 -1.26 -13.70
N ILE A 54 10.71 -0.93 -13.74
CA ILE A 54 9.84 -1.03 -12.57
C ILE A 54 9.76 -2.47 -12.01
N LEU A 55 10.01 -3.49 -12.85
CA LEU A 55 10.02 -4.89 -12.41
C LEU A 55 11.11 -5.15 -11.36
N ASP A 56 12.20 -4.37 -11.36
CA ASP A 56 13.25 -4.48 -10.35
C ASP A 56 12.79 -4.12 -8.94
N TYR A 57 11.69 -3.36 -8.83
CA TYR A 57 11.12 -2.93 -7.55
C TYR A 57 10.17 -3.97 -6.99
N TYR A 58 9.55 -4.80 -7.84
CA TYR A 58 8.64 -5.84 -7.37
C TYR A 58 9.37 -6.83 -6.46
N ASP A 59 8.79 -7.06 -5.29
CA ASP A 59 9.33 -7.89 -4.22
C ASP A 59 10.72 -7.44 -3.68
N ASN A 60 11.23 -6.29 -4.10
CA ASN A 60 12.50 -5.74 -3.64
C ASN A 60 12.25 -4.68 -2.56
N TYR A 61 12.30 -5.11 -1.31
CA TYR A 61 12.03 -4.24 -0.17
C TYR A 61 12.97 -3.03 -0.10
N ASP A 62 14.28 -3.20 -0.31
CA ASP A 62 15.24 -2.10 -0.09
C ASP A 62 15.04 -0.98 -1.13
N LYS A 63 14.78 -1.36 -2.40
CA LYS A 63 14.41 -0.40 -3.45
C LYS A 63 13.08 0.29 -3.14
N GLN A 64 12.07 -0.46 -2.69
CA GLN A 64 10.77 0.13 -2.34
C GLN A 64 10.83 1.07 -1.13
N LEU A 65 11.64 0.74 -0.12
CA LEU A 65 11.88 1.59 1.03
C LEU A 65 12.57 2.89 0.64
N ALA A 66 13.57 2.82 -0.25
CA ALA A 66 14.23 4.00 -0.79
C ALA A 66 13.22 4.91 -1.54
N SER A 67 12.37 4.32 -2.39
CA SER A 67 11.34 5.08 -3.12
C SER A 67 10.33 5.74 -2.20
N ILE A 68 9.78 5.04 -1.19
CA ILE A 68 8.78 5.66 -0.31
C ILE A 68 9.38 6.78 0.54
N ASN A 69 10.64 6.64 0.97
CA ASN A 69 11.38 7.71 1.65
C ASN A 69 11.57 8.94 0.76
N ASN A 70 11.91 8.74 -0.51
CA ASN A 70 12.04 9.84 -1.48
C ASN A 70 10.69 10.51 -1.75
N ILE A 71 9.61 9.75 -1.87
CA ILE A 71 8.25 10.28 -2.02
C ILE A 71 7.88 11.14 -0.82
N TYR A 72 8.14 10.67 0.40
CA TYR A 72 7.87 11.45 1.62
C TYR A 72 8.70 12.72 1.70
N LYS A 73 10.01 12.66 1.40
CA LYS A 73 10.87 13.85 1.33
C LYS A 73 10.32 14.89 0.37
N GLN A 74 9.86 14.48 -0.81
CA GLN A 74 9.25 15.41 -1.76
C GLN A 74 7.99 16.08 -1.20
N LEU A 75 7.13 15.32 -0.51
CA LEU A 75 5.92 15.88 0.13
C LEU A 75 6.27 16.91 1.23
N VAL A 76 7.38 16.71 1.95
CA VAL A 76 7.80 17.62 3.03
C VAL A 76 8.55 18.85 2.51
N TYR A 77 9.40 18.68 1.50
CA TYR A 77 10.33 19.71 1.01
C TYR A 77 9.85 20.39 -0.29
N GLU A 78 8.55 20.43 -0.57
CA GLU A 78 7.92 20.88 -1.82
C GLU A 78 8.20 22.36 -2.23
N ASN A 79 9.17 23.06 -1.61
CA ASN A 79 9.51 24.47 -1.84
C ASN A 79 10.99 24.80 -2.12
N GLN A 80 11.89 23.84 -2.35
CA GLN A 80 13.29 24.16 -2.73
C GLN A 80 13.83 23.25 -3.84
N ASP A 81 14.11 23.85 -5.00
CA ASP A 81 14.81 23.31 -6.17
C ASP A 81 14.12 22.24 -7.05
N ASN A 82 13.74 22.68 -8.27
CA ASN A 82 13.19 21.90 -9.38
C ASN A 82 14.21 20.97 -10.09
N SER A 83 15.33 20.62 -9.45
CA SER A 83 16.43 19.88 -10.11
C SER A 83 16.25 18.35 -10.12
N TYR A 84 15.28 17.80 -9.38
CA TYR A 84 15.12 16.34 -9.22
C TYR A 84 14.11 15.71 -10.20
N ASN A 85 14.33 15.86 -11.50
CA ASN A 85 13.45 15.29 -12.55
C ASN A 85 13.51 13.76 -12.68
N GLN A 86 14.45 13.07 -12.01
CA GLN A 86 14.67 11.63 -12.19
C GLN A 86 13.70 10.72 -11.40
N VAL A 87 12.92 11.25 -10.45
CA VAL A 87 12.07 10.45 -9.52
C VAL A 87 10.61 10.35 -9.96
N ILE A 88 10.24 10.93 -11.11
CA ILE A 88 8.83 11.04 -11.52
C ILE A 88 8.24 9.67 -11.89
N TYR A 89 9.00 8.80 -12.55
CA TYR A 89 8.46 7.57 -13.14
C TYR A 89 8.22 6.44 -12.14
N GLU A 90 9.06 6.24 -11.12
CA GLU A 90 8.78 5.25 -10.07
C GLU A 90 7.61 5.70 -9.18
N LYS A 91 7.59 7.00 -8.82
CA LYS A 91 6.62 7.59 -7.91
C LYS A 91 5.19 7.29 -8.32
N GLN A 92 4.88 7.36 -9.62
CA GLN A 92 3.52 7.11 -10.10
C GLN A 92 3.02 5.69 -9.77
N TYR A 93 3.88 4.66 -9.86
CA TYR A 93 3.51 3.27 -9.60
C TYR A 93 3.21 3.06 -8.12
N PHE A 94 4.04 3.61 -7.24
CA PHE A 94 3.80 3.56 -5.79
C PHE A 94 2.52 4.32 -5.42
N LEU A 95 2.37 5.57 -5.87
CA LEU A 95 1.17 6.36 -5.57
C LEU A 95 -0.10 5.69 -6.08
N GLN A 96 -0.06 5.06 -7.24
CA GLN A 96 -1.20 4.30 -7.78
C GLN A 96 -1.52 3.08 -6.90
N ALA A 97 -0.53 2.26 -6.55
CA ALA A 97 -0.71 1.10 -5.68
C ALA A 97 -1.26 1.49 -4.29
N LEU A 98 -0.79 2.62 -3.75
CA LEU A 98 -1.27 3.17 -2.47
C LEU A 98 -2.72 3.66 -2.57
N LYS A 99 -3.05 4.44 -3.61
CA LYS A 99 -4.40 4.98 -3.85
C LYS A 99 -5.45 3.88 -3.99
N ILE A 100 -5.13 2.77 -4.65
CA ILE A 100 -6.06 1.64 -4.81
C ILE A 100 -6.49 1.10 -3.44
N LYS A 101 -5.53 0.86 -2.53
CA LYS A 101 -5.84 0.38 -1.17
C LYS A 101 -6.54 1.46 -0.35
N HIS A 102 -6.07 2.71 -0.41
CA HIS A 102 -6.69 3.86 0.27
C HIS A 102 -8.19 3.98 -0.05
N THR A 103 -8.54 3.95 -1.35
CA THR A 103 -9.93 3.97 -1.80
C THR A 103 -10.72 2.77 -1.27
N SER A 104 -10.13 1.57 -1.26
CA SER A 104 -10.79 0.38 -0.72
C SER A 104 -11.12 0.51 0.77
N TYR A 105 -10.22 1.06 1.59
CA TYR A 105 -10.50 1.31 3.02
C TYR A 105 -11.60 2.35 3.21
N LYS A 106 -11.54 3.46 2.45
CA LYS A 106 -12.57 4.50 2.48
C LYS A 106 -13.96 3.94 2.11
N GLN A 107 -14.03 3.07 1.10
CA GLN A 107 -15.28 2.40 0.73
C GLN A 107 -15.79 1.43 1.81
N GLN A 108 -14.89 0.75 2.53
CA GLN A 108 -15.28 -0.12 3.65
C GLN A 108 -15.92 0.68 4.79
N ASP A 109 -15.36 1.85 5.09
CA ASP A 109 -15.87 2.68 6.18
C ASP A 109 -17.19 3.38 5.82
N LYS A 110 -17.33 3.86 4.58
CA LYS A 110 -18.61 4.35 4.03
C LYS A 110 -19.75 3.35 4.21
N LYS A 111 -19.49 2.08 3.89
CA LYS A 111 -20.48 0.99 4.05
C LYS A 111 -20.88 0.72 5.50
N LYS A 112 -20.05 1.13 6.45
CA LYS A 112 -20.28 1.00 7.89
C LYS A 112 -20.75 2.32 8.52
N THR A 113 -21.13 3.30 7.69
CA THR A 113 -21.67 4.59 8.10
C THR A 113 -20.77 5.36 9.06
N TYR A 114 -19.43 5.23 8.94
CA TYR A 114 -18.48 6.07 9.68
C TYR A 114 -18.28 7.46 9.05
N ASP A 115 -19.13 7.86 8.10
CA ASP A 115 -18.97 9.05 7.27
C ASP A 115 -19.12 10.37 8.03
N ASP A 116 -19.68 10.35 9.24
CA ASP A 116 -19.96 11.58 10.02
C ASP A 116 -18.71 12.21 10.67
N TYR A 117 -17.59 11.49 10.79
CA TYR A 117 -16.48 11.91 11.65
C TYR A 117 -15.40 12.75 10.97
N ASN A 118 -15.40 12.89 9.64
CA ASN A 118 -14.36 13.62 8.87
C ASN A 118 -12.89 13.22 9.17
N ASN A 119 -12.65 12.09 9.84
CA ASN A 119 -11.34 11.69 10.37
C ASN A 119 -10.67 10.56 9.56
N PHE A 120 -11.06 10.39 8.29
CA PHE A 120 -10.51 9.34 7.44
C PHE A 120 -9.02 9.52 7.22
N ILE A 121 -8.30 8.40 7.24
CA ILE A 121 -6.88 8.38 6.91
C ILE A 121 -6.65 8.96 5.51
N THR A 122 -5.69 9.86 5.38
CA THR A 122 -5.29 10.43 4.09
C THR A 122 -4.17 9.60 3.44
N LEU A 123 -3.89 9.88 2.16
CA LEU A 123 -2.76 9.23 1.48
C LEU A 123 -1.42 9.64 2.12
N GLU A 124 -1.31 10.90 2.55
CA GLU A 124 -0.14 11.45 3.23
C GLU A 124 0.10 10.71 4.55
N ASN A 125 -0.95 10.47 5.34
CA ASN A 125 -0.82 9.67 6.57
C ASN A 125 -0.36 8.23 6.27
N ILE A 126 -0.82 7.61 5.18
CA ILE A 126 -0.37 6.26 4.79
C ILE A 126 1.12 6.28 4.46
N ILE A 127 1.58 7.26 3.67
CA ILE A 127 2.98 7.41 3.29
C ILE A 127 3.85 7.64 4.53
N GLU A 128 3.43 8.53 5.41
CA GLU A 128 4.11 8.81 6.69
C GLU A 128 4.21 7.55 7.56
N LYS A 129 3.13 6.76 7.67
CA LYS A 129 3.15 5.49 8.40
C LYS A 129 4.09 4.47 7.76
N LEU A 130 4.12 4.38 6.44
CA LEU A 130 5.03 3.47 5.73
C LEU A 130 6.49 3.85 5.98
N VAL A 131 6.82 5.15 5.98
CA VAL A 131 8.18 5.64 6.28
C VAL A 131 8.54 5.45 7.74
N SER A 132 7.71 5.91 8.68
CA SER A 132 7.97 5.83 10.12
C SER A 132 8.07 4.39 10.63
N SER A 133 7.36 3.45 10.02
CA SER A 133 7.49 2.01 10.30
C SER A 133 8.62 1.33 9.53
N SER A 134 9.33 2.04 8.65
CA SER A 134 10.27 1.45 7.68
C SER A 134 9.64 0.29 6.89
N MET A 135 8.36 0.40 6.53
CA MET A 135 7.59 -0.67 5.88
C MET A 135 7.60 -2.00 6.66
N MET A 136 7.81 -1.98 7.97
CA MET A 136 7.81 -3.16 8.82
C MET A 136 6.42 -3.44 9.37
N CYS A 137 6.07 -4.72 9.44
CA CYS A 137 4.79 -5.12 10.00
C CYS A 137 4.74 -4.87 11.51
N TYR A 138 3.76 -4.10 11.98
CA TYR A 138 3.57 -3.81 13.41
C TYR A 138 3.49 -5.05 14.32
N TYR A 139 2.98 -6.17 13.80
CA TYR A 139 2.73 -7.39 14.57
C TYR A 139 3.90 -8.36 14.60
N CYS A 140 4.52 -8.62 13.44
CA CYS A 140 5.53 -9.67 13.31
C CYS A 140 6.92 -9.13 12.98
N ASN A 141 7.05 -7.82 12.79
CA ASN A 141 8.29 -7.14 12.39
C ASN A 141 8.95 -7.72 11.13
N ASN A 142 8.16 -8.32 10.23
CA ASN A 142 8.64 -8.71 8.91
C ASN A 142 8.46 -7.55 7.93
N LYS A 143 9.35 -7.49 6.94
CA LYS A 143 9.26 -6.59 5.79
C LYS A 143 7.90 -6.70 5.10
N THR A 144 7.30 -5.57 4.74
CA THR A 144 6.10 -5.49 3.90
C THR A 144 6.43 -4.89 2.55
N LEU A 145 5.61 -5.16 1.53
CA LEU A 145 5.82 -4.71 0.15
C LEU A 145 4.63 -3.92 -0.36
N ILE A 146 4.88 -2.82 -1.06
CA ILE A 146 3.91 -1.97 -1.78
C ILE A 146 3.62 -2.52 -3.16
N LEU A 147 4.68 -2.84 -3.91
CA LEU A 147 4.62 -3.48 -5.22
C LEU A 147 4.93 -4.97 -5.05
N PHE A 148 3.96 -5.81 -5.37
CA PHE A 148 4.00 -7.25 -5.15
C PHE A 148 3.40 -7.96 -6.36
N LYS A 149 3.90 -9.16 -6.68
CA LYS A 149 3.48 -9.86 -7.90
C LYS A 149 2.05 -10.36 -7.78
N ASN A 150 1.73 -11.02 -6.67
CA ASN A 150 0.49 -11.80 -6.60
C ASN A 150 -0.60 -11.11 -5.79
N ALA A 151 -1.84 -11.19 -6.27
CA ALA A 151 -2.98 -10.85 -5.44
C ALA A 151 -2.95 -11.69 -4.15
N ARG A 152 -3.28 -11.07 -3.01
CA ARG A 152 -3.25 -11.70 -1.68
C ARG A 152 -1.88 -12.23 -1.23
N GLU A 153 -0.79 -11.73 -1.80
CA GLU A 153 0.55 -12.02 -1.27
C GLU A 153 0.65 -11.64 0.21
N GLN A 154 1.15 -12.56 1.02
CA GLN A 154 1.08 -12.49 2.49
C GLN A 154 1.94 -11.36 3.08
N THR A 155 2.98 -10.96 2.37
CA THR A 155 3.93 -9.88 2.69
C THR A 155 3.45 -8.51 2.23
N GLN A 156 2.38 -8.41 1.44
CA GLN A 156 1.89 -7.10 1.01
C GLN A 156 1.48 -6.25 2.22
N TRP A 157 1.73 -4.94 2.15
CA TRP A 157 1.28 -4.01 3.17
C TRP A 157 -0.26 -3.93 3.20
N THR A 158 -0.80 -3.62 4.37
CA THR A 158 -2.21 -3.32 4.58
C THR A 158 -2.35 -2.42 5.80
N LEU A 159 -3.42 -1.61 5.85
CA LEU A 159 -3.87 -0.99 7.09
C LEU A 159 -4.68 -2.00 7.89
N ASP A 160 -4.37 -2.11 9.17
CA ASP A 160 -5.20 -2.81 10.14
C ASP A 160 -5.65 -1.83 11.22
N ARG A 161 -6.89 -2.01 11.68
CA ARG A 161 -7.54 -1.15 12.66
C ARG A 161 -7.21 -1.64 14.07
N LEU A 162 -6.66 -0.79 14.92
CA LEU A 162 -6.37 -1.12 16.31
C LEU A 162 -7.68 -1.51 17.03
N ASN A 163 -8.70 -0.67 16.87
CA ASN A 163 -10.09 -0.94 17.23
C ASN A 163 -10.92 -1.22 15.97
N ASN A 164 -11.52 -2.42 15.90
CA ASN A 164 -12.35 -2.83 14.75
C ASN A 164 -13.72 -2.15 14.69
N TYR A 165 -14.12 -1.50 15.78
CA TYR A 165 -15.39 -0.78 15.90
C TYR A 165 -15.29 0.67 15.45
N ASP A 166 -14.10 1.15 15.11
CA ASP A 166 -13.86 2.50 14.62
C ASP A 166 -13.40 2.47 13.14
N GLU A 167 -13.32 3.63 12.53
CA GLU A 167 -12.92 3.88 11.14
C GLU A 167 -11.42 3.70 10.89
N HIS A 168 -11.01 3.68 9.62
CA HIS A 168 -9.62 3.84 9.26
C HIS A 168 -9.20 5.31 9.39
N SER A 169 -8.84 5.73 10.60
CA SER A 169 -8.23 7.04 10.87
C SER A 169 -6.72 6.93 11.07
N ASN A 170 -6.03 8.07 11.08
CA ASN A 170 -4.59 8.09 11.35
C ASN A 170 -4.26 7.48 12.73
N ILE A 171 -5.08 7.74 13.75
CA ILE A 171 -4.83 7.22 15.11
C ILE A 171 -5.22 5.74 15.27
N ASN A 172 -6.26 5.28 14.57
CA ASN A 172 -6.79 3.94 14.73
C ASN A 172 -6.15 2.91 13.78
N THR A 173 -5.15 3.29 12.98
CA THR A 173 -4.56 2.37 12.00
C THR A 173 -3.05 2.23 12.11
N ILE A 174 -2.59 1.01 11.81
CA ILE A 174 -1.17 0.66 11.72
C ILE A 174 -0.87 -0.02 10.39
N ILE A 175 0.42 0.01 9.99
CA ILE A 175 0.92 -0.77 8.86
C ILE A 175 1.23 -2.19 9.34
N CYS A 176 0.72 -3.19 8.63
CA CYS A 176 1.07 -4.58 8.84
C CYS A 176 1.09 -5.37 7.53
N CYS A 177 1.63 -6.59 7.58
CA CYS A 177 1.51 -7.51 6.46
C CYS A 177 0.09 -8.10 6.41
N LEU A 178 -0.37 -8.44 5.20
CA LEU A 178 -1.69 -9.04 5.00
C LEU A 178 -1.89 -10.31 5.84
N LYS A 179 -0.84 -11.14 5.99
CA LYS A 179 -0.89 -12.34 6.85
C LYS A 179 -1.35 -12.02 8.26
N CYS A 180 -0.71 -11.04 8.90
CA CYS A 180 -1.01 -10.68 10.28
C CYS A 180 -2.41 -10.07 10.40
N ASN A 181 -2.81 -9.20 9.47
CA ASN A 181 -4.15 -8.62 9.46
C ASN A 181 -5.25 -9.72 9.40
N LEU A 182 -5.11 -10.65 8.46
CA LEU A 182 -6.04 -11.78 8.29
C LEU A 182 -6.06 -12.75 9.49
N GLN A 183 -4.93 -12.90 10.20
CA GLN A 183 -4.81 -13.74 11.40
C GLN A 183 -5.34 -13.05 12.67
N ARG A 184 -5.15 -11.74 12.79
CA ARG A 184 -5.67 -10.96 13.91
C ARG A 184 -7.18 -10.93 13.88
N ARG A 185 -7.79 -10.62 12.72
CA ARG A 185 -9.23 -10.45 12.57
C ARG A 185 -9.77 -9.45 13.61
N ARG A 186 -10.54 -9.96 14.58
CA ARG A 186 -11.13 -9.20 15.69
C ARG A 186 -10.39 -9.33 17.02
N LYS A 187 -9.26 -10.06 17.06
CA LYS A 187 -8.45 -10.20 18.27
C LYS A 187 -7.88 -8.83 18.68
N ASN A 188 -7.75 -8.65 19.99
CA ASN A 188 -7.10 -7.46 20.55
C ASN A 188 -5.70 -7.28 19.95
N SER A 189 -5.41 -6.08 19.43
CA SER A 189 -4.18 -5.78 18.69
C SER A 189 -2.93 -6.00 19.54
N ALA A 190 -2.92 -5.52 20.80
CA ALA A 190 -1.78 -5.65 21.70
C ALA A 190 -1.47 -7.11 22.06
N LYS A 191 -2.50 -7.89 22.42
CA LYS A 191 -2.34 -9.34 22.72
C LYS A 191 -1.82 -10.09 21.50
N PHE A 192 -2.37 -9.80 20.31
CA PHE A 192 -1.94 -10.44 19.07
C PHE A 192 -0.50 -10.08 18.71
N LYS A 193 -0.10 -8.81 18.85
CA LYS A 193 1.29 -8.36 18.68
C LYS A 193 2.22 -9.13 19.62
N PHE A 194 1.90 -9.20 20.90
CA PHE A 194 2.72 -9.90 21.87
C PHE A 194 2.96 -11.36 21.47
N SER A 195 1.88 -12.09 21.13
CA SER A 195 2.00 -13.48 20.68
C SER A 195 2.83 -13.63 19.41
N LYS A 196 2.65 -12.76 18.40
CA LYS A 196 3.44 -12.80 17.16
C LYS A 196 4.91 -12.48 17.38
N GLN A 197 5.22 -11.51 18.22
CA GLN A 197 6.60 -11.14 18.52
C GLN A 197 7.30 -12.19 19.39
N LEU A 198 6.57 -12.89 20.27
CA LEU A 198 7.09 -14.05 20.99
C LEU A 198 7.40 -15.22 20.04
N GLU A 199 6.47 -15.56 19.14
CA GLU A 199 6.66 -16.61 18.11
C GLU A 199 7.88 -16.32 17.23
N ASN A 200 8.08 -15.05 16.86
CA ASN A 200 9.20 -14.59 16.06
C ASN A 200 10.49 -14.35 16.87
N LYS A 201 10.52 -14.68 18.17
CA LYS A 201 11.68 -14.48 19.07
C LYS A 201 12.17 -13.03 19.14
N LEU A 202 11.30 -12.06 18.90
CA LEU A 202 11.57 -10.63 19.07
C LEU A 202 11.45 -10.19 20.52
N ILE A 203 10.68 -10.93 21.33
CA ILE A 203 10.56 -10.78 22.77
C ILE A 203 11.03 -12.07 23.42
N LEU A 204 11.87 -11.94 24.45
CA LEU A 204 12.32 -13.06 25.27
C LEU A 204 11.70 -12.93 26.67
N LEU A 205 11.07 -14.00 27.14
CA LEU A 205 10.61 -14.10 28.52
C LEU A 205 11.76 -14.61 29.37
N LYS A 206 12.17 -13.83 30.37
CA LYS A 206 13.07 -14.30 31.42
C LYS A 206 12.25 -14.86 32.55
N LYS A 207 12.62 -16.03 33.04
CA LYS A 207 12.09 -16.55 34.30
C LYS A 207 12.67 -15.67 35.41
N ILE A 208 11.80 -15.15 36.28
CA ILE A 208 12.25 -14.53 37.52
C ILE A 208 12.57 -15.70 38.44
N GLU A 209 13.82 -15.79 38.88
CA GLU A 209 14.30 -16.78 39.85
C GLU A 209 13.68 -16.54 41.23
#